data_AF-A0AAQ3M9V2-F1
#
_entry.id   AF-A0AAQ3M9V2-F1
#
_cell.length_a   1.000
_cell.length_b   1.000
_cell.length_c   1.000
_cell.angle_alpha   90.00
_cell.angle_beta   90.00
_cell.angle_gamma   90.00
#
_symmetry.space_group_name_H-M   'P 1'
#
loop_
_entity.id
_entity.type
_entity.pdbx_description
1 polymer ?
#
loop_
_entity_poly.entity_id
_entity_poly.type
_entity_poly.pdbx_seq_one_letter_code
_entity_poly.pdbx_strand_id
1 'polypeptide(L)'
;MSDPAAEPGAPTSGATEKPHAASEKSLASEAHRKAPKLVSLAATPDRIILRLNKLLASPGGLSSFLSTFNYTLYLLAYLESKSLPLKARLYQLLGRTAASASPALNAGPSSIAALGAVLSSTRTTLRLFGLFPMYAWLRQLSHGPKPGQDQVLYSTACTQAVLYTAFQFLENVAYLTDSKILPASYTNRWTASSGGTTAKIYLWSYRAWMAGILCDFVRLFREAQIEREKRAQRSGITDVSTREEDERTDAKWWSALIVPTAWLPVAMQFSIEGGIPGFNLGVMGACGGIAGLGRTTELWNATAE
;
A
#
# COMPACT_ATOMS: atom_id res chain seq x y z
N MET A 1 34.02 -47.50 68.50
CA MET A 1 32.63 -47.03 68.36
C MET A 1 32.33 -46.99 66.87
N SER A 2 31.39 -47.85 66.47
CA SER A 2 30.77 -47.99 65.13
C SER A 2 31.68 -48.46 63.98
N ASP A 3 31.23 -49.54 63.37
CA ASP A 3 31.86 -50.43 62.40
C ASP A 3 32.13 -49.84 60.99
N PRO A 4 32.91 -50.55 60.16
CA PRO A 4 33.64 -50.09 58.99
C PRO A 4 32.97 -50.45 57.66
N ALA A 5 33.52 -49.97 56.55
CA ALA A 5 33.42 -50.64 55.25
C ALA A 5 34.69 -50.38 54.40
N ALA A 6 35.59 -51.35 54.48
CA ALA A 6 36.51 -51.78 53.44
C ALA A 6 35.70 -52.10 52.15
N GLU A 7 36.17 -52.12 50.89
CA GLU A 7 37.45 -52.07 50.17
C GLU A 7 37.02 -52.22 48.66
N PRO A 8 37.83 -52.63 47.67
CA PRO A 8 39.17 -52.22 47.22
C PRO A 8 39.23 -52.00 45.67
N GLY A 9 40.39 -51.63 45.13
CA GLY A 9 40.79 -52.10 43.78
C GLY A 9 41.18 -51.04 42.74
N ALA A 10 42.45 -50.66 42.73
CA ALA A 10 43.18 -50.52 41.46
C ALA A 10 43.60 -51.94 41.00
N PRO A 11 43.95 -52.24 39.73
CA PRO A 11 44.57 -51.35 38.74
C PRO A 11 44.14 -51.58 37.26
N THR A 12 44.55 -50.70 36.34
CA THR A 12 45.58 -51.01 35.32
C THR A 12 45.76 -49.87 34.31
N SER A 13 47.04 -49.61 34.08
CA SER A 13 47.64 -48.77 33.05
C SER A 13 47.16 -49.13 31.65
N GLY A 14 46.91 -48.12 30.81
CA GLY A 14 46.93 -48.26 29.36
C GLY A 14 45.75 -47.66 28.61
N ALA A 15 45.63 -46.33 28.59
CA ALA A 15 44.91 -45.67 27.50
C ALA A 15 45.53 -44.29 27.23
N THR A 16 46.35 -44.28 26.20
CA THR A 16 46.94 -43.14 25.48
C THR A 16 46.13 -41.85 25.58
N GLU A 17 46.74 -40.80 26.12
CA GLU A 17 46.32 -39.42 25.87
C GLU A 17 46.23 -39.20 24.35
N LYS A 18 45.00 -39.06 23.84
CA LYS A 18 44.76 -38.46 22.51
C LYS A 18 44.22 -37.05 22.75
N PRO A 19 44.82 -36.02 22.15
CA PRO A 19 44.45 -34.64 22.44
C PRO A 19 43.04 -34.34 21.93
N HIS A 20 42.19 -33.81 22.80
CA HIS A 20 40.83 -33.29 22.52
C HIS A 20 40.79 -32.04 21.60
N ALA A 21 41.84 -31.76 20.83
CA ALA A 21 41.99 -30.52 20.05
C ALA A 21 41.46 -30.57 18.60
N ALA A 22 40.82 -31.67 18.18
CA ALA A 22 40.43 -31.87 16.78
C ALA A 22 38.98 -31.47 16.44
N SER A 23 38.08 -31.34 17.42
CA SER A 23 36.65 -31.04 17.16
C SER A 23 36.35 -29.54 17.07
N GLU A 24 36.99 -28.71 17.91
CA GLU A 24 36.76 -27.25 17.92
C GLU A 24 37.30 -26.55 16.66
N LYS A 25 38.45 -27.00 16.14
CA LYS A 25 39.00 -26.49 14.87
C LYS A 25 38.12 -26.81 13.67
N SER A 26 37.38 -27.93 13.72
CA SER A 26 36.47 -28.35 12.66
C SER A 26 35.25 -27.42 12.59
N LEU A 27 34.60 -27.17 13.74
CA LEU A 27 33.44 -26.27 13.82
C LEU A 27 33.81 -24.81 13.53
N ALA A 28 34.94 -24.32 14.03
CA ALA A 28 35.41 -22.96 13.76
C ALA A 28 35.79 -22.76 12.28
N SER A 29 36.46 -23.74 11.65
CA SER A 29 36.79 -23.65 10.22
C SER A 29 35.56 -23.78 9.33
N GLU A 30 34.58 -24.60 9.73
CA GLU A 30 33.32 -24.76 8.99
C GLU A 30 32.41 -23.53 9.15
N ALA A 31 32.40 -22.91 10.33
CA ALA A 31 31.77 -21.62 10.57
C ALA A 31 32.42 -20.51 9.75
N HIS A 32 33.76 -20.42 9.70
CA HIS A 32 34.46 -19.47 8.83
C HIS A 32 34.20 -19.71 7.34
N ARG A 33 34.05 -20.97 6.90
CA ARG A 33 33.74 -21.32 5.51
C ARG A 33 32.28 -21.03 5.12
N LYS A 34 31.34 -21.15 6.07
CA LYS A 34 29.91 -20.87 5.85
C LYS A 34 29.55 -19.41 6.13
N ALA A 35 30.32 -18.69 6.94
CA ALA A 35 30.14 -17.28 7.26
C ALA A 35 29.96 -16.40 6.01
N PRO A 36 30.82 -16.44 4.97
CA PRO A 36 30.62 -15.60 3.78
C PRO A 36 29.34 -15.95 3.00
N LYS A 37 28.90 -17.22 3.03
CA LYS A 37 27.61 -17.64 2.42
C LYS A 37 26.42 -17.18 3.25
N LEU A 38 26.50 -17.24 4.57
CA LEU A 38 25.45 -16.75 5.47
C LEU A 38 25.37 -15.22 5.43
N VAL A 39 26.50 -14.53 5.34
CA VAL A 39 26.59 -13.08 5.16
C VAL A 39 26.01 -12.67 3.81
N SER A 40 26.29 -13.40 2.72
CA SER A 40 25.68 -13.09 1.41
C SER A 40 24.18 -13.41 1.34
N LEU A 41 23.75 -14.49 2.00
CA LEU A 41 22.33 -14.83 2.17
C LEU A 41 21.58 -13.81 3.03
N ALA A 42 22.22 -13.26 4.07
CA ALA A 42 21.67 -12.22 4.94
C ALA A 42 21.74 -10.81 4.33
N ALA A 43 22.69 -10.55 3.42
CA ALA A 43 22.87 -9.23 2.80
C ALA A 43 21.66 -8.80 1.96
N THR A 44 20.93 -9.75 1.37
CA THR A 44 19.73 -9.44 0.56
C THR A 44 18.54 -8.99 1.42
N PRO A 45 18.09 -9.75 2.44
CA PRO A 45 17.02 -9.30 3.32
C PRO A 45 17.42 -8.05 4.12
N ASP A 46 18.67 -7.95 4.58
CA ASP A 46 19.18 -6.75 5.26
C ASP A 46 19.05 -5.51 4.38
N ARG A 47 19.54 -5.56 3.13
CA ARG A 47 19.39 -4.47 2.17
C ARG A 47 17.93 -4.12 1.90
N ILE A 48 17.03 -5.10 1.82
CA ILE A 48 15.60 -4.85 1.63
C ILE A 48 15.01 -4.15 2.86
N ILE A 49 15.34 -4.59 4.07
CA ILE A 49 14.86 -3.98 5.32
C ILE A 49 15.35 -2.54 5.43
N LEU A 50 16.63 -2.28 5.16
CA LEU A 50 17.19 -0.93 5.17
C LEU A 50 16.52 -0.01 4.15
N ARG A 51 16.29 -0.51 2.94
CA ARG A 51 15.55 0.24 1.91
C ARG A 51 14.10 0.48 2.30
N LEU A 52 13.42 -0.51 2.89
CA LEU A 52 12.06 -0.35 3.39
C LEU A 52 12.02 0.71 4.50
N ASN A 53 12.97 0.71 5.42
CA ASN A 53 13.07 1.74 6.45
C ASN A 53 13.22 3.15 5.83
N LYS A 54 14.13 3.31 4.86
CA LYS A 54 14.29 4.56 4.08
C LYS A 54 12.98 4.97 3.39
N LEU A 55 12.29 4.01 2.75
CA LEU A 55 11.02 4.25 2.07
C LEU A 55 9.96 4.76 3.06
N LEU A 56 9.76 4.05 4.17
CA LEU A 56 8.74 4.39 5.16
C LEU A 56 9.01 5.74 5.84
N ALA A 57 10.28 6.08 6.06
CA ALA A 57 10.70 7.36 6.63
C ALA A 57 10.60 8.55 5.66
N SER A 58 10.55 8.30 4.35
CA SER A 58 10.48 9.36 3.34
C SER A 58 9.14 10.12 3.37
N PRO A 59 9.11 11.42 3.01
CA PRO A 59 7.87 12.20 2.93
C PRO A 59 6.81 11.53 2.03
N GLY A 60 5.72 11.06 2.65
CA GLY A 60 4.64 10.35 1.97
C GLY A 60 4.93 8.89 1.61
N GLY A 61 6.11 8.36 1.94
CA GLY A 61 6.49 6.98 1.65
C GLY A 61 5.70 5.94 2.43
N LEU A 62 5.45 6.16 3.72
CA LEU A 62 4.56 5.31 4.52
C LEU A 62 3.16 5.19 3.88
N SER A 63 2.55 6.32 3.50
CA SER A 63 1.21 6.33 2.89
C SER A 63 1.20 5.61 1.53
N SER A 64 2.21 5.88 0.69
CA SER A 64 2.36 5.26 -0.63
C SER A 64 2.51 3.74 -0.51
N PHE A 65 3.42 3.29 0.36
CA PHE A 65 3.65 1.86 0.62
C PHE A 65 2.39 1.17 1.14
N LEU A 66 1.77 1.71 2.20
CA LEU A 66 0.55 1.12 2.77
C LEU A 66 -0.57 1.04 1.74
N SER A 67 -0.71 2.05 0.87
CA SER A 67 -1.70 2.04 -0.22
C SER A 67 -1.45 0.90 -1.19
N THR A 68 -0.30 0.91 -1.84
CA THR A 68 0.04 -0.05 -2.90
C THR A 68 0.05 -1.47 -2.36
N PHE A 69 0.58 -1.67 -1.16
CA PHE A 69 0.60 -2.98 -0.52
C PHE A 69 -0.81 -3.46 -0.15
N ASN A 70 -1.68 -2.58 0.37
CA ASN A 70 -3.05 -2.94 0.68
C ASN A 70 -3.84 -3.38 -0.56
N TYR A 71 -3.78 -2.62 -1.66
CA TYR A 71 -4.47 -3.00 -2.90
C TYR A 71 -3.87 -4.24 -3.56
N THR A 72 -2.56 -4.46 -3.43
CA THR A 72 -1.92 -5.71 -3.84
C THR A 72 -2.49 -6.89 -3.04
N LEU A 73 -2.68 -6.74 -1.73
CA LEU A 73 -3.32 -7.77 -0.90
C LEU A 73 -4.78 -8.03 -1.30
N TYR A 74 -5.54 -7.00 -1.69
CA TYR A 74 -6.90 -7.18 -2.21
C TYR A 74 -6.93 -8.00 -3.50
N LEU A 75 -6.01 -7.73 -4.42
CA LEU A 75 -5.87 -8.51 -5.64
C LEU A 75 -5.48 -9.96 -5.32
N LEU A 76 -4.48 -10.16 -4.45
CA LEU A 76 -4.01 -11.49 -4.05
C LEU A 76 -5.11 -12.28 -3.32
N ALA A 77 -5.86 -11.65 -2.42
CA ALA A 77 -6.97 -12.28 -1.72
C ALA A 77 -8.07 -12.71 -2.71
N TYR A 78 -8.37 -11.89 -3.72
CA TYR A 78 -9.30 -12.26 -4.77
C TYR A 78 -8.78 -13.43 -5.61
N LEU A 79 -7.54 -13.39 -6.07
CA LEU A 79 -6.93 -14.49 -6.83
C LEU A 79 -6.88 -15.78 -6.03
N GLU A 80 -6.58 -15.70 -4.72
CA GLU A 80 -6.63 -16.84 -3.81
C GLU A 80 -8.03 -17.44 -3.78
N SER A 81 -9.08 -16.61 -3.59
CA SER A 81 -10.48 -17.06 -3.55
C SER A 81 -10.90 -17.80 -4.83
N LYS A 82 -10.35 -17.41 -5.99
CA LYS A 82 -10.60 -18.06 -7.28
C LYS A 82 -9.73 -19.29 -7.51
N SER A 83 -8.59 -19.41 -6.84
CA SER A 83 -7.66 -20.54 -6.93
C SER A 83 -8.05 -21.73 -6.05
N LEU A 84 -8.97 -21.55 -5.08
CA LEU A 84 -9.42 -22.62 -4.16
C LEU A 84 -9.85 -23.91 -4.88
N PRO A 85 -10.65 -23.86 -5.98
CA PRO A 85 -11.02 -25.07 -6.72
C PRO A 85 -9.83 -25.78 -7.36
N LEU A 86 -8.83 -25.03 -7.80
CA LEU A 86 -7.59 -25.57 -8.39
C LEU A 86 -6.70 -26.20 -7.32
N LYS A 87 -6.55 -25.53 -6.17
CA LYS A 87 -5.83 -26.08 -5.00
C LYS A 87 -6.50 -27.37 -4.53
N ALA A 88 -7.82 -27.40 -4.42
CA ALA A 88 -8.58 -28.59 -4.02
C ALA A 88 -8.33 -29.77 -4.99
N ARG A 89 -8.35 -29.52 -6.30
CA ARG A 89 -8.03 -30.55 -7.31
C ARG A 89 -6.57 -31.02 -7.24
N LEU A 90 -5.62 -30.12 -7.02
CA LEU A 90 -4.21 -30.46 -6.83
C LEU A 90 -3.99 -31.33 -5.58
N TYR A 91 -4.62 -30.99 -4.46
CA TYR A 91 -4.55 -31.80 -3.24
C TYR A 91 -5.15 -33.19 -3.42
N GLN A 92 -6.26 -33.30 -4.17
CA GLN A 92 -6.84 -34.59 -4.56
C GLN A 92 -5.90 -35.41 -5.46
N LEU A 93 -5.22 -34.77 -6.42
CA LEU A 93 -4.25 -35.43 -7.31
C LEU A 93 -2.96 -35.87 -6.59
N LEU A 94 -2.53 -35.12 -5.57
CA LEU A 94 -1.35 -35.44 -4.76
C LEU A 94 -1.58 -36.59 -3.75
N GLY A 95 -2.73 -37.28 -3.81
CA GLY A 95 -2.99 -38.49 -3.03
C GLY A 95 -3.06 -38.26 -1.51
N ARG A 96 -3.11 -37.00 -1.05
CA ARG A 96 -3.39 -36.67 0.34
C ARG A 96 -4.88 -36.87 0.56
N THR A 97 -5.23 -38.03 1.13
CA THR A 97 -6.61 -38.38 1.46
C THR A 97 -7.27 -37.21 2.17
N ALA A 98 -8.46 -36.83 1.69
CA ALA A 98 -9.25 -35.70 2.21
C ALA A 98 -9.56 -35.81 3.72
N ALA A 99 -9.31 -36.97 4.35
CA ALA A 99 -9.44 -37.22 5.78
C ALA A 99 -8.33 -36.56 6.64
N SER A 100 -7.11 -36.39 6.12
CA SER A 100 -6.02 -35.65 6.80
C SER A 100 -5.73 -34.29 6.15
N ALA A 101 -6.33 -34.05 4.98
CA ALA A 101 -6.33 -32.77 4.26
C ALA A 101 -7.73 -32.15 4.20
N SER A 102 -8.47 -32.23 5.31
CA SER A 102 -9.39 -31.15 5.62
C SER A 102 -8.60 -30.11 6.40
N PRO A 103 -7.89 -29.13 5.78
CA PRO A 103 -8.04 -27.84 6.39
C PRO A 103 -9.54 -27.60 6.27
N ALA A 104 -10.23 -27.57 7.41
CA ALA A 104 -11.54 -26.94 7.49
C ALA A 104 -11.50 -25.78 6.49
N LEU A 105 -12.31 -25.88 5.43
CA LEU A 105 -12.45 -24.83 4.42
C LEU A 105 -12.70 -23.57 5.24
N ASN A 106 -11.65 -22.77 5.46
CA ASN A 106 -11.66 -21.78 6.53
C ASN A 106 -12.85 -20.87 6.21
N ALA A 107 -13.91 -20.98 7.01
CA ALA A 107 -15.11 -20.17 6.82
C ALA A 107 -14.83 -18.68 7.13
N GLY A 108 -13.62 -18.39 7.63
CA GLY A 108 -13.09 -17.05 7.84
C GLY A 108 -12.26 -16.51 6.65
N PRO A 109 -11.98 -15.20 6.65
CA PRO A 109 -11.14 -14.57 5.64
C PRO A 109 -9.74 -15.21 5.61
N SER A 110 -9.14 -15.34 4.42
CA SER A 110 -7.76 -15.81 4.32
C SER A 110 -6.81 -14.86 5.06
N SER A 111 -5.63 -15.34 5.47
CA SER A 111 -4.64 -14.50 6.15
C SER A 111 -4.25 -13.26 5.34
N ILE A 112 -4.24 -13.37 4.01
CA ILE A 112 -4.03 -12.26 3.07
C ILE A 112 -5.16 -11.23 3.18
N ALA A 113 -6.42 -11.70 3.18
CA ALA A 113 -7.58 -10.83 3.32
C ALA A 113 -7.63 -10.15 4.70
N ALA A 114 -7.29 -10.87 5.77
CA ALA A 114 -7.22 -10.32 7.12
C ALA A 114 -6.14 -9.24 7.24
N LEU A 115 -4.95 -9.47 6.69
CA LEU A 115 -3.89 -8.45 6.65
C LEU A 115 -4.32 -7.23 5.82
N GLY A 116 -4.98 -7.45 4.68
CA GLY A 116 -5.55 -6.37 3.87
C GLY A 116 -6.56 -5.52 4.65
N ALA A 117 -7.43 -6.15 5.45
CA ALA A 117 -8.38 -5.45 6.30
C ALA A 117 -7.67 -4.60 7.36
N VAL A 118 -6.65 -5.14 8.03
CA VAL A 118 -5.85 -4.39 9.02
C VAL A 118 -5.20 -3.17 8.37
N LEU A 119 -4.58 -3.32 7.20
CA LEU A 119 -3.94 -2.20 6.50
C LEU A 119 -4.95 -1.14 6.04
N SER A 120 -6.13 -1.55 5.59
CA SER A 120 -7.22 -0.63 5.25
C SER A 120 -7.68 0.18 6.45
N SER A 121 -7.88 -0.48 7.60
CA SER A 121 -8.21 0.19 8.86
C SER A 121 -7.11 1.15 9.28
N THR A 122 -5.84 0.71 9.30
CA THR A 122 -4.68 1.55 9.63
C THR A 122 -4.62 2.79 8.74
N ARG A 123 -4.78 2.64 7.43
CA ARG A 123 -4.82 3.78 6.49
C ARG A 123 -5.95 4.75 6.81
N THR A 124 -7.12 4.23 7.17
CA THR A 124 -8.29 5.06 7.51
C THR A 124 -8.08 5.80 8.83
N THR A 125 -7.49 5.15 9.83
CA THR A 125 -7.10 5.80 11.09
C THR A 125 -6.05 6.90 10.86
N LEU A 126 -5.04 6.65 10.03
CA LEU A 126 -4.03 7.66 9.68
C LEU A 126 -4.63 8.86 8.94
N ARG A 127 -5.71 8.66 8.17
CA ARG A 127 -6.42 9.75 7.48
C ARG A 127 -7.14 10.71 8.42
N LEU A 128 -7.31 10.39 9.71
CA LEU A 128 -7.78 11.37 10.70
C LEU A 128 -6.93 12.65 10.72
N PHE A 129 -5.63 12.53 10.43
CA PHE A 129 -4.70 13.66 10.32
C PHE A 129 -4.70 14.33 8.94
N GLY A 130 -5.52 13.86 7.99
CA GLY A 130 -5.56 14.35 6.61
C GLY A 130 -6.07 15.78 6.47
N LEU A 131 -6.79 16.33 7.47
CA LEU A 131 -7.27 17.71 7.42
C LEU A 131 -6.14 18.76 7.54
N PHE A 132 -5.04 18.43 8.22
CA PHE A 132 -3.90 19.35 8.36
C PHE A 132 -3.24 19.70 7.01
N PRO A 133 -2.85 18.74 6.15
CA PRO A 133 -2.32 19.07 4.84
C PRO A 133 -3.38 19.72 3.93
N MET A 134 -4.66 19.37 4.06
CA MET A 134 -5.72 20.03 3.29
C MET A 134 -5.88 21.51 3.66
N TYR A 135 -5.82 21.85 4.95
CA TYR A 135 -5.80 23.23 5.41
C TYR A 135 -4.58 24.00 4.89
N ALA A 136 -3.39 23.39 4.96
CA ALA A 136 -2.17 24.00 4.44
C ALA A 136 -2.29 24.29 2.92
N TRP A 137 -2.86 23.36 2.15
CA TRP A 137 -3.07 23.55 0.72
C TRP A 137 -4.12 24.63 0.41
N LEU A 138 -5.25 24.63 1.11
CA LEU A 138 -6.26 25.70 1.00
C LEU A 138 -5.66 27.07 1.35
N ARG A 139 -4.84 27.16 2.39
CA ARG A 139 -4.15 28.38 2.79
C ARG A 139 -3.20 28.86 1.69
N GLN A 140 -2.44 27.96 1.07
CA GLN A 140 -1.58 28.31 -0.06
C GLN A 140 -2.39 28.87 -1.23
N LEU A 141 -3.51 28.23 -1.57
CA LEU A 141 -4.39 28.68 -2.67
C LEU A 141 -5.09 30.01 -2.36
N SER A 142 -5.34 30.32 -1.08
CA SER A 142 -5.98 31.59 -0.66
C SER A 142 -5.15 32.84 -0.97
N HIS A 143 -3.85 32.69 -1.24
CA HIS A 143 -2.98 33.79 -1.67
C HIS A 143 -3.22 34.22 -3.13
N GLY A 144 -4.11 33.54 -3.85
CA GLY A 144 -4.41 33.84 -5.24
C GLY A 144 -3.57 33.05 -6.25
N PRO A 145 -3.86 33.18 -7.55
CA PRO A 145 -3.09 32.56 -8.61
C PRO A 145 -1.67 33.18 -8.68
N LYS A 146 -0.67 32.37 -9.00
CA LYS A 146 0.69 32.85 -9.26
C LYS A 146 0.71 33.73 -10.53
N PRO A 147 1.64 34.70 -10.64
CA PRO A 147 1.79 35.48 -11.87
C PRO A 147 1.97 34.56 -13.08
N GLY A 148 1.16 34.77 -14.13
CA GLY A 148 1.17 33.94 -15.34
C GLY A 148 0.50 32.56 -15.21
N GLN A 149 -0.12 32.24 -14.07
CA GLN A 149 -0.85 30.99 -13.90
C GLN A 149 -2.18 31.02 -14.66
N ASP A 150 -2.47 29.92 -15.36
CA ASP A 150 -3.75 29.72 -16.02
C ASP A 150 -4.91 29.70 -15.01
N GLN A 151 -5.96 30.49 -15.28
CA GLN A 151 -7.09 30.67 -14.37
C GLN A 151 -7.95 29.42 -14.24
N VAL A 152 -8.06 28.60 -15.30
CA VAL A 152 -8.79 27.34 -15.25
C VAL A 152 -8.06 26.35 -14.35
N LEU A 153 -6.73 26.25 -14.48
CA LEU A 153 -5.91 25.41 -13.60
C LEU A 153 -6.00 25.87 -12.13
N TYR A 154 -5.95 27.17 -11.87
CA TYR A 154 -6.11 27.72 -10.52
C TYR A 154 -7.49 27.42 -9.92
N SER A 155 -8.56 27.74 -10.64
CA SER A 155 -9.94 27.46 -10.21
C SER A 155 -10.17 25.96 -9.98
N THR A 156 -9.60 25.12 -10.84
CA THR A 156 -9.66 23.66 -10.70
C THR A 156 -8.95 23.20 -9.42
N ALA A 157 -7.76 23.74 -9.12
CA ALA A 157 -7.04 23.43 -7.89
C ALA A 157 -7.80 23.89 -6.63
N CYS A 158 -8.40 25.08 -6.64
CA CYS A 158 -9.26 25.57 -5.54
C CYS A 158 -10.46 24.65 -5.33
N THR A 159 -11.15 24.28 -6.40
CA THR A 159 -12.30 23.39 -6.36
C THR A 159 -11.91 22.01 -5.81
N GLN A 160 -10.80 21.45 -6.32
CA GLN A 160 -10.29 20.16 -5.88
C GLN A 160 -9.90 20.17 -4.40
N ALA A 161 -9.24 21.24 -3.92
CA ALA A 161 -8.87 21.39 -2.51
C ALA A 161 -10.10 21.43 -1.58
N VAL A 162 -11.16 22.14 -1.98
CA VAL A 162 -12.43 22.16 -1.23
C VAL A 162 -13.08 20.79 -1.22
N LEU A 163 -13.13 20.10 -2.36
CA LEU A 163 -13.71 18.77 -2.50
C LEU A 163 -12.96 17.72 -1.65
N TYR A 164 -11.63 17.71 -1.69
CA TYR A 164 -10.84 16.80 -0.85
C TYR A 164 -10.90 17.14 0.63
N THR A 165 -11.06 18.42 0.99
CA THR A 165 -11.34 18.82 2.38
C THR A 165 -12.69 18.30 2.84
N ALA A 166 -13.74 18.42 2.01
CA ALA A 166 -15.06 17.89 2.32
C ALA A 166 -15.04 16.36 2.43
N PHE A 167 -14.38 15.66 1.51
CA PHE A 167 -14.15 14.22 1.59
C PHE A 167 -13.52 13.84 2.93
N GLN A 168 -12.37 14.44 3.26
CA GLN A 168 -11.61 14.08 4.46
C GLN A 168 -12.37 14.41 5.74
N PHE A 169 -13.07 15.55 5.77
CA PHE A 169 -13.89 15.93 6.91
C PHE A 169 -15.03 14.93 7.15
N LEU A 170 -15.78 14.59 6.10
CA LEU A 170 -16.89 13.65 6.21
C LEU A 170 -16.41 12.23 6.56
N GLU A 171 -15.28 11.79 5.99
CA GLU A 171 -14.67 10.50 6.33
C GLU A 171 -14.28 10.43 7.81
N ASN A 172 -13.67 11.50 8.33
CA ASN A 172 -13.30 11.59 9.74
C ASN A 172 -14.54 11.56 10.65
N VAL A 173 -15.59 12.31 10.30
CA VAL A 173 -16.85 12.31 11.06
C VAL A 173 -17.48 10.92 11.06
N ALA A 174 -17.53 10.25 9.92
CA ALA A 174 -18.05 8.88 9.82
C ALA A 174 -17.24 7.91 10.69
N TYR A 175 -15.91 7.92 10.55
CA TYR A 175 -15.02 7.05 11.32
C TYR A 175 -15.14 7.25 12.84
N LEU A 176 -15.17 8.51 13.31
CA LEU A 176 -15.32 8.82 14.73
C LEU A 176 -16.72 8.47 15.26
N THR A 177 -17.74 8.53 14.42
CA THR A 177 -19.10 8.08 14.75
C THR A 177 -19.16 6.56 14.89
N ASP A 178 -18.56 5.83 13.96
CA ASP A 178 -18.50 4.36 14.01
C ASP A 178 -17.68 3.87 15.21
N SER A 179 -16.62 4.61 15.55
CA SER A 179 -15.80 4.38 16.74
C SER A 179 -16.47 4.78 18.06
N LYS A 180 -17.71 5.29 18.02
CA LYS A 180 -18.48 5.77 19.19
C LYS A 180 -17.79 6.88 19.99
N ILE A 181 -16.94 7.66 19.32
CA ILE A 181 -16.25 8.83 19.92
C ILE A 181 -17.13 10.07 19.83
N LEU A 182 -17.82 10.27 18.70
CA LEU A 182 -18.74 11.39 18.54
C LEU A 182 -20.09 11.09 19.22
N PRO A 183 -20.68 12.05 19.96
CA PRO A 183 -22.04 11.93 20.45
C PRO A 183 -23.04 11.70 19.31
N ALA A 184 -23.97 10.76 19.48
CA ALA A 184 -24.96 10.43 18.45
C ALA A 184 -25.78 11.64 17.99
N SER A 185 -26.03 12.61 18.89
CA SER A 185 -26.73 13.85 18.58
C SER A 185 -26.08 14.65 17.44
N TYR A 186 -24.76 14.57 17.26
CA TYR A 186 -24.04 15.33 16.23
C TYR A 186 -24.25 14.79 14.82
N THR A 187 -24.53 13.49 14.69
CA THR A 187 -24.69 12.82 13.38
C THR A 187 -26.08 12.24 13.15
N ASN A 188 -26.96 12.28 14.14
CA ASN A 188 -28.33 11.74 14.10
C ASN A 188 -29.11 12.14 12.84
N ARG A 189 -29.01 13.40 12.38
CA ARG A 189 -29.71 13.84 11.16
C ARG A 189 -29.29 13.04 9.92
N TRP A 190 -28.04 12.60 9.86
CA TRP A 190 -27.46 11.87 8.72
C TRP A 190 -27.59 10.36 8.89
N THR A 191 -27.56 9.87 10.13
CA THR A 191 -27.59 8.42 10.43
C THR A 191 -29.01 7.88 10.62
N ALA A 192 -29.97 8.69 11.11
CA ALA A 192 -31.34 8.25 11.38
C ALA A 192 -32.02 7.64 10.15
N SER A 193 -31.84 8.29 9.00
CA SER A 193 -32.38 7.83 7.72
C SER A 193 -31.65 6.61 7.12
N SER A 194 -30.59 6.13 7.78
CA SER A 194 -29.78 4.97 7.38
C SER A 194 -29.76 3.89 8.48
N GLY A 195 -30.79 3.85 9.33
CA GLY A 195 -30.88 2.88 10.42
C GLY A 195 -29.80 3.05 11.50
N GLY A 196 -29.30 4.28 11.70
CA GLY A 196 -28.22 4.59 12.64
C GLY A 196 -26.81 4.35 12.10
N THR A 197 -26.66 3.97 10.82
CA THR A 197 -25.35 3.76 10.18
C THR A 197 -24.77 5.03 9.57
N THR A 198 -23.45 5.07 9.42
CA THR A 198 -22.69 6.16 8.78
C THR A 198 -22.68 6.09 7.25
N ALA A 199 -23.41 5.14 6.65
CA ALA A 199 -23.40 4.87 5.21
C ALA A 199 -23.65 6.12 4.35
N LYS A 200 -24.59 6.99 4.75
CA LYS A 200 -24.85 8.27 4.04
C LYS A 200 -23.71 9.27 4.17
N ILE A 201 -23.03 9.32 5.31
CA ILE A 201 -21.89 10.22 5.51
C ILE A 201 -20.74 9.78 4.60
N TYR A 202 -20.44 8.48 4.57
CA TYR A 202 -19.46 7.90 3.66
C TYR A 202 -19.83 8.12 2.19
N LEU A 203 -21.09 7.92 1.81
CA LEU A 203 -21.55 8.15 0.44
C LEU A 203 -21.25 9.59 -0.04
N TRP A 204 -21.56 10.59 0.78
CA TRP A 204 -21.26 11.99 0.45
C TRP A 204 -19.76 12.30 0.48
N SER A 205 -19.02 11.68 1.40
CA SER A 205 -17.56 11.74 1.41
C SER A 205 -16.99 11.24 0.07
N TYR A 206 -17.37 10.04 -0.36
CA TYR A 206 -16.89 9.45 -1.62
C TYR A 206 -17.34 10.21 -2.86
N ARG A 207 -18.54 10.80 -2.87
CA ARG A 207 -18.97 11.70 -3.95
C ARG A 207 -18.08 12.93 -4.06
N ALA A 208 -17.68 13.54 -2.94
CA ALA A 208 -16.73 14.64 -2.93
C ALA A 208 -15.34 14.19 -3.44
N TRP A 209 -14.88 13.00 -3.05
CA TRP A 209 -13.64 12.42 -3.58
C TRP A 209 -13.71 12.17 -5.09
N MET A 210 -14.80 11.58 -5.59
CA MET A 210 -15.02 11.35 -7.01
C MET A 210 -15.02 12.67 -7.79
N ALA A 211 -15.72 13.69 -7.30
CA ALA A 211 -15.69 15.01 -7.92
C ALA A 211 -14.26 15.60 -7.94
N GLY A 212 -13.47 15.39 -6.88
CA GLY A 212 -12.06 15.78 -6.85
C GLY A 212 -11.20 15.04 -7.87
N ILE A 213 -11.48 13.76 -8.15
CA ILE A 213 -10.84 13.02 -9.25
C ILE A 213 -11.25 13.59 -10.61
N LEU A 214 -12.50 14.04 -10.77
CA LEU A 214 -12.93 14.71 -12.02
C LEU A 214 -12.17 16.01 -12.25
N CYS A 215 -11.77 16.73 -11.19
CA CYS A 215 -10.88 17.88 -11.32
C CYS A 215 -9.50 17.50 -11.89
N ASP A 216 -8.98 16.29 -11.65
CA ASP A 216 -7.72 15.84 -12.27
C ASP A 216 -7.84 15.73 -13.78
N PHE A 217 -8.97 15.22 -14.29
CA PHE A 217 -9.22 15.18 -15.73
C PHE A 217 -9.32 16.58 -16.33
N VAL A 218 -10.03 17.50 -15.68
CA VAL A 218 -10.12 18.91 -16.13
C VAL A 218 -8.72 19.55 -16.18
N ARG A 219 -7.92 19.37 -15.12
CA ARG A 219 -6.54 19.85 -15.04
C ARG A 219 -5.69 19.29 -16.20
N LEU A 220 -5.71 17.97 -16.40
CA LEU A 220 -4.91 17.30 -17.42
C LEU A 220 -5.32 17.70 -18.84
N PHE A 221 -6.61 17.82 -19.13
CA PHE A 221 -7.07 18.27 -20.44
C PHE A 221 -6.70 19.74 -20.70
N ARG A 222 -6.76 20.60 -19.68
CA ARG A 222 -6.34 21.99 -19.81
C ARG A 222 -4.82 22.10 -20.02
N GLU A 223 -4.03 21.33 -19.30
CA GLU A 223 -2.57 21.24 -19.52
C GLU A 223 -2.24 20.80 -20.95
N ALA A 224 -2.92 19.76 -21.46
CA ALA A 224 -2.74 19.31 -22.83
C ALA A 224 -3.13 20.37 -23.87
N GLN A 225 -4.20 21.13 -23.60
CA GLN A 225 -4.60 22.24 -24.46
C GLN A 225 -3.53 23.34 -24.52
N ILE A 226 -3.02 23.77 -23.36
CA ILE A 226 -1.98 24.80 -23.27
C ILE A 226 -0.71 24.34 -23.99
N GLU A 227 -0.30 23.09 -23.80
CA GLU A 227 0.89 22.54 -24.47
C GLU A 227 0.69 22.47 -25.99
N ARG A 228 -0.50 22.10 -26.46
CA ARG A 228 -0.84 22.12 -27.88
C ARG A 228 -0.76 23.54 -28.47
N GLU A 229 -1.27 24.54 -27.76
CA GLU A 229 -1.19 25.96 -28.16
C GLU A 229 0.27 26.42 -28.22
N LYS A 230 1.09 26.07 -27.22
CA LYS A 230 2.53 26.34 -27.20
C LYS A 230 3.25 25.68 -28.38
N ARG A 231 2.90 24.44 -28.73
CA ARG A 231 3.45 23.74 -29.91
C ARG A 231 3.06 24.42 -31.22
N ALA A 232 1.81 24.86 -31.35
CA ALA A 232 1.33 25.56 -32.55
C ALA A 232 2.04 26.90 -32.77
N GLN A 233 2.39 27.62 -31.70
CA GLN A 233 3.12 28.88 -31.75
C GLN A 233 4.61 28.72 -32.10
N ARG A 234 5.18 27.52 -31.98
CA ARG A 234 6.59 27.22 -32.28
C ARG A 234 6.90 27.06 -33.79
N SER A 235 6.06 27.59 -34.69
CA SER A 235 6.17 27.40 -36.14
C SER A 235 7.58 27.70 -36.71
N GLY A 236 8.33 26.65 -37.05
CA GLY A 236 9.70 26.71 -37.57
C GLY A 236 10.51 25.48 -37.14
N ILE A 237 11.57 25.13 -37.90
CA ILE A 237 12.39 23.90 -37.76
C ILE A 237 12.52 23.43 -36.30
N THR A 238 11.90 22.28 -36.00
CA THR A 238 11.91 21.67 -34.67
C THR A 238 13.24 20.93 -34.51
N ASP A 239 14.14 21.47 -33.70
CA ASP A 239 15.40 20.78 -33.37
C ASP A 239 15.14 19.51 -32.55
N VAL A 240 16.07 18.56 -32.58
CA VAL A 240 16.02 17.29 -31.85
C VAL A 240 15.77 17.51 -30.36
N SER A 241 16.40 18.54 -29.78
CA SER A 241 16.22 18.93 -28.37
C SER A 241 14.76 19.25 -28.02
N THR A 242 14.05 19.94 -28.91
CA THR A 242 12.64 20.32 -28.72
C THR A 242 11.73 19.10 -28.83
N ARG A 243 12.04 18.19 -29.76
CA ARG A 243 11.30 16.93 -29.90
C ARG A 243 11.45 16.04 -28.66
N GLU A 244 12.67 15.92 -28.13
CA GLU A 244 12.89 15.18 -26.89
C GLU A 244 12.14 15.79 -25.70
N GLU A 245 12.06 17.12 -25.62
CA GLU A 245 11.28 17.79 -24.58
C GLU A 245 9.78 17.52 -24.71
N ASP A 246 9.25 17.56 -25.93
CA ASP A 246 7.85 17.24 -26.21
C ASP A 246 7.53 15.77 -25.87
N GLU A 247 8.40 14.83 -26.24
CA GLU A 247 8.25 13.41 -25.90
C GLU A 247 8.28 13.18 -24.38
N ARG A 248 9.16 13.86 -23.65
CA ARG A 248 9.20 13.81 -22.17
C ARG A 248 7.94 14.42 -21.55
N THR A 249 7.41 15.48 -22.13
CA THR A 249 6.19 16.15 -21.67
C THR A 249 4.98 15.24 -21.88
N ASP A 250 4.88 14.60 -23.04
CA ASP A 250 3.81 13.64 -23.35
C ASP A 250 3.88 12.42 -22.44
N ALA A 251 5.07 11.88 -22.20
CA ALA A 251 5.27 10.76 -21.27
C ALA A 251 4.82 11.10 -19.83
N LYS A 252 5.13 12.31 -19.36
CA LYS A 252 4.68 12.80 -18.05
C LYS A 252 3.15 12.95 -18.00
N TRP A 253 2.55 13.49 -19.06
CA TRP A 253 1.10 13.65 -19.14
C TRP A 253 0.37 12.30 -19.11
N TRP A 254 0.83 11.32 -19.90
CA TRP A 254 0.29 9.97 -19.88
C TRP A 254 0.44 9.29 -18.52
N SER A 255 1.60 9.43 -17.89
CA SER A 255 1.83 8.91 -16.55
C SER A 255 0.88 9.54 -15.52
N ALA A 256 0.63 10.85 -15.64
CA ALA A 256 -0.30 11.57 -14.78
C ALA A 256 -1.76 11.19 -15.03
N LEU A 257 -2.15 10.83 -16.26
CA LEU A 257 -3.51 10.39 -16.61
C LEU A 257 -3.86 9.00 -16.07
N ILE A 258 -2.87 8.10 -15.94
CA ILE A 258 -3.09 6.74 -15.43
C ILE A 258 -3.69 6.78 -14.01
N VAL A 259 -3.22 7.69 -13.16
CA VAL A 259 -3.63 7.76 -11.75
C VAL A 259 -5.14 8.03 -11.57
N PRO A 260 -5.72 9.14 -12.09
CA PRO A 260 -7.15 9.38 -11.96
C PRO A 260 -7.99 8.34 -12.72
N THR A 261 -7.50 7.82 -13.85
CA THR A 261 -8.17 6.75 -14.60
C THR A 261 -8.27 5.45 -13.79
N ALA A 262 -7.21 5.10 -13.07
CA ALA A 262 -7.19 3.93 -12.21
C ALA A 262 -8.05 4.11 -10.96
N TRP A 263 -8.13 5.32 -10.40
CA TRP A 263 -8.98 5.62 -9.24
C TRP A 263 -10.47 5.77 -9.57
N LEU A 264 -10.81 6.23 -10.77
CA LEU A 264 -12.19 6.57 -11.13
C LEU A 264 -13.19 5.41 -10.93
N PRO A 265 -12.92 4.15 -11.33
CA PRO A 265 -13.82 3.02 -11.06
C PRO A 265 -14.06 2.79 -9.57
N VAL A 266 -13.03 2.95 -8.74
CA VAL A 266 -13.13 2.81 -7.28
C VAL A 266 -13.96 3.95 -6.68
N ALA A 267 -13.75 5.18 -7.14
CA ALA A 267 -14.52 6.33 -6.70
C ALA A 267 -16.00 6.21 -7.07
N MET A 268 -16.30 5.76 -8.30
CA MET A 268 -17.68 5.47 -8.73
C MET A 268 -18.32 4.37 -7.90
N GLN A 269 -17.60 3.27 -7.62
CA GLN A 269 -18.09 2.16 -6.79
C GLN A 269 -18.61 2.65 -5.44
N PHE A 270 -17.92 3.60 -4.80
CA PHE A 270 -18.28 4.09 -3.48
C PHE A 270 -19.21 5.32 -3.50
N SER A 271 -19.40 5.96 -4.65
CA SER A 271 -20.24 7.15 -4.83
C SER A 271 -21.68 6.85 -5.24
N ILE A 272 -21.94 5.61 -5.68
CA ILE A 272 -23.24 5.12 -6.15
C ILE A 272 -23.89 4.27 -5.04
N GLU A 273 -25.16 4.51 -4.76
CA GLU A 273 -25.93 3.69 -3.83
C GLU A 273 -26.05 2.25 -4.37
N GLY A 274 -25.58 1.27 -3.60
CA GLY A 274 -25.51 -0.13 -4.04
C GLY A 274 -24.28 -0.49 -4.89
N GLY A 275 -23.49 0.50 -5.32
CA GLY A 275 -22.26 0.30 -6.09
C GLY A 275 -22.48 -0.13 -7.54
N ILE A 276 -21.38 -0.47 -8.22
CA ILE A 276 -21.35 -0.94 -9.60
C ILE A 276 -21.57 -2.46 -9.63
N PRO A 277 -22.56 -2.97 -10.39
CA PRO A 277 -22.76 -4.41 -10.53
C PRO A 277 -21.49 -5.15 -11.00
N GLY A 278 -21.12 -6.21 -10.30
CA GLY A 278 -19.94 -7.04 -10.64
C GLY A 278 -18.60 -6.50 -10.16
N PHE A 279 -18.56 -5.31 -9.55
CA PHE A 279 -17.35 -4.77 -8.94
C PHE A 279 -16.94 -5.65 -7.74
N ASN A 280 -15.72 -6.19 -7.80
CA ASN A 280 -15.20 -7.13 -6.82
C ASN A 280 -13.84 -6.67 -6.27
N LEU A 281 -13.38 -7.37 -5.23
CA LEU A 281 -12.12 -7.05 -4.54
C LEU A 281 -10.90 -7.09 -5.47
N GLY A 282 -10.91 -7.95 -6.51
CA GLY A 282 -9.84 -8.02 -7.50
C GLY A 282 -9.76 -6.78 -8.38
N VAL A 283 -10.91 -6.27 -8.84
CA VAL A 283 -10.99 -5.00 -9.58
C VAL A 283 -10.51 -3.85 -8.70
N MET A 284 -10.96 -3.79 -7.44
CA MET A 284 -10.51 -2.79 -6.48
C MET A 284 -8.99 -2.84 -6.28
N GLY A 285 -8.44 -4.04 -6.09
CA GLY A 285 -7.01 -4.27 -5.92
C GLY A 285 -6.18 -3.89 -7.15
N ALA A 286 -6.66 -4.23 -8.35
CA ALA A 286 -6.00 -3.86 -9.60
C ALA A 286 -5.99 -2.33 -9.80
N CYS A 287 -7.15 -1.69 -9.67
CA CYS A 287 -7.30 -0.23 -9.79
C CYS A 287 -6.40 0.52 -8.80
N GLY A 288 -6.52 0.23 -7.50
CA GLY A 288 -5.73 0.91 -6.48
C GLY A 288 -4.23 0.59 -6.54
N GLY A 289 -3.88 -0.63 -6.97
CA GLY A 289 -2.49 -1.05 -7.19
C GLY A 289 -1.84 -0.25 -8.32
N ILE A 290 -2.50 -0.18 -9.49
CA ILE A 290 -2.03 0.61 -10.65
C ILE A 290 -1.88 2.09 -10.25
N ALA A 291 -2.85 2.65 -9.54
CA ALA A 291 -2.84 4.05 -9.17
C ALA A 291 -1.68 4.43 -8.21
N GLY A 292 -1.25 3.51 -7.34
CA GLY A 292 -0.16 3.73 -6.38
C GLY A 292 1.23 3.31 -6.89
N LEU A 293 1.29 2.52 -7.95
CA LEU A 293 2.53 1.85 -8.39
C LEU A 293 3.61 2.85 -8.77
N GLY A 294 3.30 3.84 -9.62
CA GLY A 294 4.28 4.82 -10.11
C GLY A 294 5.00 5.54 -8.97
N ARG A 295 4.23 6.13 -8.04
CA ARG A 295 4.78 6.84 -6.86
C ARG A 295 5.55 5.92 -5.93
N THR A 296 5.07 4.69 -5.72
CA THR A 296 5.76 3.73 -4.85
C THR A 296 7.09 3.28 -5.45
N THR A 297 7.13 3.04 -6.77
CA THR A 297 8.34 2.68 -7.50
C THR A 297 9.35 3.83 -7.50
N GLU A 298 8.92 5.06 -7.72
CA GLU A 298 9.78 6.24 -7.65
C GLU A 298 10.43 6.38 -6.26
N LEU A 299 9.62 6.35 -5.19
CA LEU A 299 10.12 6.44 -3.82
C LEU A 299 11.00 5.25 -3.46
N TRP A 300 10.68 4.04 -3.94
CA TRP A 300 11.52 2.87 -3.75
C TRP A 300 12.87 3.02 -4.43
N ASN A 301 12.92 3.52 -5.66
CA ASN A 301 14.15 3.75 -6.40
C ASN A 301 15.05 4.78 -5.71
N ALA A 302 14.46 5.84 -5.13
CA ALA A 302 15.19 6.83 -4.35
C ALA A 302 15.88 6.27 -3.08
N THR A 303 15.48 5.08 -2.58
CA THR A 303 16.15 4.43 -1.44
C THR A 303 17.43 3.68 -1.81
N ALA A 304 17.69 3.51 -3.12
CA ALA A 304 18.89 2.85 -3.61
C ALA A 304 20.15 3.71 -3.46
N GLU A 305 19.97 5.04 -3.34
CA GLU A 305 20.96 6.03 -2.91
C GLU A 305 21.18 5.93 -1.40
#